data_AF-A0A2J8H9L1-F1
#
_entry.id   AF-A0A2J8H9L1-F1
#
_cell.length_a   1.000
_cell.length_b   1.000
_cell.length_c   1.000
_cell.angle_alpha   90.00
_cell.angle_beta   90.00
_cell.angle_gamma   90.00
#
_symmetry.space_group_name_H-M   'P 1'
#
loop_
_entity.id
_entity.type
_entity.pdbx_description
1 polymer ?
#
loop_
_entity_poly.entity_id
_entity_poly.type
_entity_poly.pdbx_seq_one_letter_code
_entity_poly.pdbx_strand_id
1 'polypeptide(L)'
;MVTSFTEVKMKRASNSYRLQLIKEVAIRTQASNADPTDPMACHIRAIMSEQRNSEPFKDVNSKFSGVHFDAHAGGWVSDLWSLK
;
A
#
# COMPACT_ATOMS: atom_id res chain seq x y z
N MET A 1 2.21 -48.73 -4.69
CA MET A 1 2.03 -47.32 -4.25
C MET A 1 2.57 -46.41 -5.35
N VAL A 2 1.71 -45.99 -6.28
CA VAL A 2 2.05 -45.10 -7.41
C VAL A 2 1.14 -43.87 -7.36
N THR A 3 1.22 -43.14 -6.26
CA THR A 3 0.60 -41.83 -6.07
C THR A 3 1.71 -40.90 -5.63
N SER A 4 2.45 -40.28 -6.55
CA SER A 4 3.55 -39.43 -6.07
C SER A 4 4.11 -38.38 -7.02
N PHE A 5 3.98 -38.48 -8.34
CA PHE A 5 4.64 -37.48 -9.20
C PHE A 5 3.70 -36.49 -9.91
N THR A 6 2.59 -36.96 -10.46
CA THR A 6 1.62 -36.11 -11.17
C THR A 6 0.80 -35.25 -10.20
N GLU A 7 0.44 -35.79 -9.04
CA GLU A 7 -0.32 -35.08 -8.01
C GLU A 7 0.45 -33.90 -7.40
N VAL A 8 1.73 -34.07 -7.11
CA VAL A 8 2.61 -33.00 -6.60
C VAL A 8 2.78 -31.89 -7.64
N LYS A 9 2.90 -32.24 -8.93
CA LYS A 9 2.96 -31.27 -10.03
C LYS A 9 1.67 -30.47 -10.15
N MET A 10 0.51 -31.13 -10.06
CA MET A 10 -0.79 -30.45 -10.10
C MET A 10 -1.01 -29.53 -8.89
N LYS A 11 -0.57 -29.92 -7.68
CA LYS A 11 -0.64 -29.06 -6.49
C LYS A 11 0.22 -27.80 -6.67
N ARG A 12 1.42 -27.95 -7.25
CA ARG A 12 2.32 -26.83 -7.60
C ARG A 12 1.88 -25.98 -8.79
N ALA A 13 1.00 -26.50 -9.65
CA ALA A 13 0.42 -25.76 -10.77
C ALA A 13 -0.94 -25.15 -10.45
N SER A 14 -1.52 -25.48 -9.29
CA SER A 14 -2.83 -24.98 -8.87
C SER A 14 -2.82 -23.46 -8.76
N ASN A 15 -3.93 -22.82 -9.16
CA ASN A 15 -4.08 -21.37 -9.07
C ASN A 15 -3.85 -20.86 -7.65
N SER A 16 -4.36 -21.55 -6.63
CA SER A 16 -4.15 -21.16 -5.22
C SER A 16 -2.67 -21.18 -4.82
N TYR A 17 -1.92 -22.21 -5.20
CA TYR A 17 -0.48 -22.28 -4.92
C TYR A 17 0.31 -21.20 -5.66
N ARG A 18 -0.01 -20.93 -6.93
CA ARG A 18 0.61 -19.84 -7.70
C ARG A 18 0.34 -18.48 -7.06
N LEU A 19 -0.90 -18.22 -6.64
CA LEU A 19 -1.27 -17.00 -5.93
C LEU A 19 -0.52 -16.86 -4.60
N GLN A 20 -0.33 -17.96 -3.87
CA GLN A 20 0.43 -17.96 -2.63
C GLN A 20 1.91 -17.63 -2.88
N LEU A 21 2.52 -18.20 -3.91
CA LEU A 21 3.88 -17.82 -4.33
C LEU A 21 3.99 -16.34 -4.74
N ILE A 22 3.04 -15.84 -5.53
CA ILE A 22 3.01 -14.43 -5.93
C ILE A 22 2.89 -13.53 -4.69
N LYS A 23 2.01 -13.88 -3.75
CA LYS A 23 1.83 -13.16 -2.49
C LYS A 23 3.12 -13.11 -1.68
N GLU A 24 3.79 -14.25 -1.50
CA GLU A 24 5.06 -14.33 -0.76
C GLU A 24 6.17 -13.48 -1.42
N VAL A 25 6.29 -13.55 -2.75
CA VAL A 25 7.28 -12.75 -3.49
C VAL A 25 6.95 -11.27 -3.38
N ALA A 26 5.70 -10.87 -3.58
CA ALA A 26 5.28 -9.47 -3.48
C ALA A 26 5.56 -8.88 -2.09
N ILE A 27 5.28 -9.62 -1.02
CA ILE A 27 5.56 -9.19 0.36
C ILE A 27 7.07 -8.97 0.57
N ARG A 28 7.91 -9.90 0.09
CA ARG A 28 9.37 -9.79 0.21
C ARG A 28 9.92 -8.60 -0.58
N THR A 29 9.43 -8.40 -1.80
CA THR A 29 9.87 -7.29 -2.68
C THR A 29 9.48 -5.92 -2.10
N GLN A 30 8.29 -5.81 -1.48
CA GLN A 30 7.90 -4.58 -0.78
C GLN A 30 8.79 -4.30 0.43
N ALA A 31 9.24 -5.34 1.14
CA ALA A 31 10.18 -5.17 2.24
C ALA A 31 11.58 -4.72 1.76
N SER A 32 12.06 -5.23 0.61
CA SER A 32 13.41 -4.97 0.10
C SER A 32 13.56 -3.69 -0.71
N ASN A 33 12.52 -3.22 -1.40
CA ASN A 33 12.63 -2.09 -2.34
C ASN A 33 12.54 -0.71 -1.70
N ALA A 34 12.08 -0.63 -0.46
CA ALA A 34 12.07 0.64 0.24
C ALA A 34 13.44 0.83 0.87
N ASP A 35 14.23 1.71 0.25
CA ASP A 35 15.56 2.13 0.68
C ASP A 35 15.53 2.42 2.20
N PRO A 36 16.27 1.66 3.03
CA PRO A 36 16.29 1.85 4.47
C PRO A 36 16.77 3.25 4.89
N THR A 37 17.37 3.99 3.98
CA THR A 37 17.95 5.31 4.23
C THR A 37 16.99 6.46 3.96
N ASP A 38 15.88 6.23 3.24
CA ASP A 38 14.86 7.26 3.06
C ASP A 38 13.98 7.35 4.31
N PRO A 39 14.06 8.46 5.08
CA PRO A 39 13.25 8.65 6.28
C PRO A 39 11.75 8.65 5.96
N MET A 40 11.34 9.11 4.78
CA MET A 40 9.94 9.15 4.37
C MET A 40 9.43 7.74 4.03
N ALA A 41 10.23 6.94 3.32
CA ALA A 41 9.88 5.54 3.07
C ALA A 41 9.74 4.73 4.37
N CYS A 42 10.59 4.99 5.36
CA CYS A 42 10.47 4.40 6.70
C CYS A 42 9.18 4.84 7.41
N HIS A 43 8.86 6.12 7.35
CA HIS A 43 7.65 6.68 7.96
C HIS A 43 6.36 6.12 7.36
N ILE A 44 6.26 6.07 6.02
CA ILE A 44 5.11 5.47 5.32
C ILE A 44 4.94 4.00 5.72
N ARG A 45 6.05 3.26 5.84
CA ARG A 45 6.03 1.85 6.24
C ARG A 45 5.49 1.65 7.65
N ALA A 46 5.84 2.54 8.59
CA ALA A 46 5.29 2.54 9.94
C ALA A 46 3.77 2.75 9.92
N ILE A 47 3.29 3.79 9.21
CA ILE A 47 1.85 4.07 9.05
C ILE A 47 1.10 2.87 8.46
N MET A 48 1.61 2.27 7.39
CA MET A 48 0.99 1.10 6.74
C MET A 48 1.00 -0.15 7.62
N SER A 49 1.93 -0.25 8.57
CA SER A 49 1.97 -1.35 9.55
C SER A 49 0.95 -1.15 10.68
N GLU A 50 0.74 0.09 11.11
CA GLU A 50 -0.22 0.47 12.14
C GLU A 50 -1.66 0.36 11.63
N GLN A 51 -1.93 0.77 10.39
CA GLN A 51 -3.26 0.72 9.76
C GLN A 51 -3.84 -0.70 9.62
N ARG A 52 -3.01 -1.74 9.65
CA ARG A 52 -3.49 -3.13 9.60
C ARG A 52 -4.19 -3.59 10.90
N ASN A 53 -4.00 -2.87 12.01
CA ASN A 53 -4.60 -3.18 13.30
C ASN A 53 -5.71 -2.20 13.74
N SER A 54 -5.92 -1.11 13.00
CA SER A 54 -7.02 -0.18 13.24
C SER A 54 -8.23 -0.55 12.38
N GLU A 55 -9.45 -0.40 12.93
CA GLU A 55 -10.66 -0.37 12.11
C GLU A 55 -10.46 0.58 10.91
N PRO A 56 -11.01 0.28 9.72
CA PRO A 56 -10.92 1.20 8.59
C PRO A 56 -11.48 2.54 9.04
N PHE A 57 -10.60 3.54 9.16
CA PHE A 57 -11.00 4.91 9.44
C PHE A 57 -11.99 5.29 8.34
N LYS A 58 -13.28 5.29 8.68
CA LYS A 58 -14.29 5.83 7.80
C LYS A 58 -13.93 7.31 7.69
N ASP A 59 -13.40 7.70 6.54
CA ASP A 59 -13.33 9.08 6.12
C ASP A 59 -14.76 9.60 6.02
N VAL A 60 -15.32 9.98 7.16
CA VAL A 60 -16.57 10.72 7.24
C VAL A 60 -16.20 12.13 6.80
N ASN A 61 -16.28 12.36 5.49
CA ASN A 61 -16.06 13.67 4.86
C ASN A 61 -14.61 14.22 4.89
N SER A 62 -13.60 13.44 4.51
CA SER A 62 -12.35 14.07 4.00
C SER A 62 -12.55 14.47 2.54
N LYS A 63 -13.43 15.45 2.30
CA LYS A 63 -13.20 16.30 1.14
C LYS A 63 -11.87 16.99 1.44
N PHE A 64 -10.94 16.96 0.49
CA PHE A 64 -9.77 17.84 0.49
C PHE A 64 -10.26 19.28 0.26
N SER A 65 -11.13 19.78 1.14
CA SER A 65 -11.73 21.11 1.09
C SER A 65 -10.83 22.00 1.93
N GLY A 66 -10.12 22.89 1.26
CA GLY A 66 -9.16 23.76 1.90
C GLY A 66 -7.92 24.02 1.08
N VAL A 67 -7.75 23.41 -0.11
CA VAL A 67 -6.69 23.76 -1.05
C VAL A 67 -7.22 23.70 -2.49
N HIS A 68 -7.01 24.76 -3.27
CA HIS A 68 -7.36 24.83 -4.69
C HIS A 68 -6.19 25.37 -5.51
N PHE A 69 -6.14 25.07 -6.81
CA PHE A 69 -5.17 25.69 -7.70
C PHE A 69 -5.64 27.09 -8.07
N ASP A 70 -4.85 28.10 -7.71
CA ASP A 70 -5.06 29.49 -8.10
C ASP A 70 -4.05 29.86 -9.19
N ALA A 71 -4.54 30.03 -10.41
CA ALA A 71 -3.73 30.44 -11.55
C ALA A 71 -3.15 31.85 -11.40
N HIS A 72 -3.79 32.71 -10.59
CA HIS A 72 -3.29 34.05 -10.30
C HIS A 72 -2.11 34.03 -9.33
N ALA A 73 -2.18 33.19 -8.30
CA ALA A 73 -1.05 32.93 -7.39
C ALA A 73 0.04 32.03 -8.00
N GLY A 74 -0.26 31.36 -9.12
CA GLY A 74 0.67 30.46 -9.82
C GLY A 74 0.87 29.12 -9.13
N GLY A 75 -0.08 28.66 -8.30
CA GLY A 75 0.11 27.47 -7.49
C GLY A 75 -1.11 27.00 -6.72
N TRP A 76 -0.90 26.00 -5.87
CA TRP A 76 -1.93 25.51 -4.95
C TRP A 76 -1.99 26.41 -3.72
N VAL A 77 -3.16 26.97 -3.43
CA VAL A 77 -3.41 27.88 -2.32
C VAL A 77 -4.37 27.24 -1.34
N SER A 78 -4.12 27.43 -0.04
CA SER A 78 -5.03 26.96 1.00
C SER A 78 -6.10 28.00 1.33
N ASP A 79 -7.37 27.58 1.37
CA ASP A 79 -8.50 28.43 1.78
C ASP A 79 -8.38 28.88 3.24
N LEU A 80 -7.59 28.17 4.06
CA LEU A 80 -7.34 28.49 5.47
C LEU A 80 -6.35 29.64 5.66
N TRP A 81 -5.57 30.02 4.65
CA TRP A 81 -4.63 31.15 4.74
C TRP A 81 -5.33 32.52 4.84
N SER A 82 -6.63 32.58 4.51
CA SER A 82 -7.44 33.79 4.61
C SER A 82 -8.19 33.92 5.93
N LEU A 83 -8.15 32.91 6.82
CA LEU A 83 -8.74 33.02 8.15
C LEU A 83 -7.79 33.80 9.06
N LYS A 84 -8.15 35.04 9.38
CA LYS A 84 -7.49 35.89 10.38
C LYS A 84 -8.21 35.82 11.73
#